data_AF-A0A7W1HCF5-F1
#
_entry.id   AF-A0A7W1HCF5-F1
#
_cell.length_a   1.000
_cell.length_b   1.000
_cell.length_c   1.000
_cell.angle_alpha   90.00
_cell.angle_beta   90.00
_cell.angle_gamma   90.00
#
_symmetry.space_group_name_H-M   'P 1'
#
loop_
_entity.id
_entity.type
_entity.pdbx_description
1 polymer ?
#
loop_
_entity_poly.entity_id
_entity_poly.type
_entity_poly.pdbx_seq_one_letter_code
_entity_poly.pdbx_strand_id
1 'polypeptide(L)'
;ALTLGEDVATGLGQRTAWVKFFSVVAVVLLAGSAVAIAGPIGFVGLVVPHVARFFVGVDYRWILPYSALLGAVLLVSADIAARVVLRPQELPVGIMTALVGAPFFIYLARKRIKG
;
A
#
# COMPACT_ATOMS: atom_id res chain seq x y z
N ALA A 1 -0.20 7.93 -18.94
CA ALA A 1 -1.44 8.46 -19.51
C ALA A 1 -2.51 8.68 -18.43
N LEU A 2 -2.99 7.65 -17.71
CA LEU A 2 -3.95 7.81 -16.60
C LEU A 2 -3.57 8.87 -15.54
N THR A 3 -2.29 9.03 -15.22
CA THR A 3 -1.81 10.03 -14.25
C THR A 3 -1.91 11.47 -14.76
N LEU A 4 -2.06 11.70 -16.07
CA LEU A 4 -2.15 13.04 -16.68
C LEU A 4 -3.61 13.55 -16.79
N GLY A 5 -4.59 12.77 -16.31
CA GLY A 5 -6.01 13.10 -16.41
C GLY A 5 -6.76 12.22 -17.41
N GLU A 6 -8.07 12.12 -17.23
CA GLU A 6 -8.96 11.26 -18.02
C GLU A 6 -9.05 11.72 -19.47
N ASP A 7 -9.18 13.03 -19.70
CA ASP A 7 -9.29 13.62 -21.03
C ASP A 7 -8.00 13.42 -21.85
N VAL A 8 -6.83 13.62 -21.22
CA VAL A 8 -5.53 13.40 -21.85
C VAL A 8 -5.32 11.92 -22.15
N ALA A 9 -5.66 11.02 -21.22
CA ALA A 9 -5.53 9.58 -21.43
C ALA A 9 -6.43 9.09 -22.58
N THR A 10 -7.67 9.57 -22.62
CA THR A 10 -8.64 9.21 -23.67
C THR A 10 -8.22 9.79 -25.03
N GLY A 11 -7.72 11.04 -25.06
CA GLY A 11 -7.16 11.67 -26.25
C GLY A 11 -5.93 10.96 -26.82
N LEU A 12 -5.17 10.25 -25.98
CA LEU A 12 -4.05 9.38 -26.39
C LEU A 12 -4.49 7.98 -26.87
N GLY A 13 -5.81 7.75 -27.04
CA GLY A 13 -6.37 6.47 -27.47
C GLY A 13 -6.45 5.41 -26.38
N GLN A 14 -6.18 5.76 -25.12
CA GLN A 14 -6.31 4.82 -24.00
C GLN A 14 -7.79 4.61 -23.69
N ARG A 15 -8.22 3.35 -23.69
CA ARG A 15 -9.56 2.96 -23.22
C ARG A 15 -9.61 2.96 -21.69
N THR A 16 -9.67 4.14 -21.08
CA THR A 16 -9.58 4.36 -19.62
C THR A 16 -10.59 3.52 -18.84
N ALA A 17 -11.84 3.42 -19.32
CA ALA A 17 -12.90 2.65 -18.69
C ALA A 17 -12.53 1.16 -18.53
N TRP A 18 -11.99 0.54 -19.59
CA TRP A 18 -11.55 -0.85 -19.56
C TRP A 18 -10.35 -1.04 -18.63
N VAL A 19 -9.37 -0.15 -18.68
CA VAL A 19 -8.19 -0.23 -17.80
C VAL A 19 -8.59 -0.11 -16.33
N LYS A 20 -9.49 0.82 -15.99
CA LYS A 20 -10.04 0.96 -14.63
C LYS A 20 -10.81 -0.29 -14.22
N PHE A 21 -11.67 -0.82 -15.09
CA PHE A 21 -12.45 -2.03 -14.81
C PHE A 21 -11.55 -3.21 -14.45
N PHE A 22 -10.56 -3.53 -15.30
CA PHE A 22 -9.61 -4.62 -15.01
C PHE A 22 -8.76 -4.35 -13.77
N SER A 23 -8.38 -3.09 -13.52
CA SER A 23 -7.62 -2.71 -12.33
C SER A 23 -8.42 -2.93 -11.05
N VAL A 24 -9.70 -2.54 -11.03
CA VAL A 24 -10.59 -2.76 -9.89
C VAL A 24 -10.79 -4.25 -9.64
N VAL A 25 -11.10 -5.02 -10.69
CA VAL A 25 -11.27 -6.47 -10.57
C VAL A 25 -10.00 -7.13 -10.01
N ALA A 26 -8.82 -6.79 -10.53
CA ALA A 26 -7.56 -7.32 -10.04
C ALA A 26 -7.30 -6.95 -8.57
N VAL A 27 -7.50 -5.68 -8.19
CA VAL A 27 -7.30 -5.22 -6.80
C VAL A 27 -8.27 -5.91 -5.85
N VAL A 28 -9.55 -6.04 -6.22
CA VAL A 28 -10.57 -6.71 -5.39
C VAL A 28 -10.21 -8.18 -5.18
N LEU A 29 -9.81 -8.89 -6.24
CA LEU A 29 -9.42 -10.30 -6.12
C LEU A 29 -8.16 -10.49 -5.28
N LEU A 30 -7.12 -9.66 -5.49
CA LEU A 30 -5.86 -9.74 -4.75
C LEU A 30 -6.03 -9.34 -3.29
N ALA A 31 -6.67 -8.19 -3.02
CA ALA A 31 -6.87 -7.71 -1.66
C ALA A 31 -7.89 -8.57 -0.91
N GLY A 32 -8.98 -8.97 -1.57
CA GLY A 32 -10.03 -9.81 -0.98
C GLY A 32 -9.51 -11.19 -0.59
N SER A 33 -8.75 -11.86 -1.47
CA SER A 33 -8.14 -13.15 -1.13
C SER A 33 -7.13 -13.04 0.01
N ALA A 34 -6.30 -12.00 0.03
CA ALA A 34 -5.36 -11.76 1.12
C ALA A 34 -6.08 -11.54 2.47
N VAL A 35 -7.14 -10.71 2.49
CA VAL A 35 -7.92 -10.43 3.70
C VAL A 35 -8.71 -11.65 4.17
N ALA A 36 -9.21 -12.49 3.26
CA ALA A 36 -9.90 -13.72 3.62
C ALA A 36 -9.01 -14.72 4.38
N ILE A 37 -7.71 -14.75 4.07
CA ILE A 37 -6.73 -15.66 4.70
C ILE A 37 -6.11 -15.03 5.95
N ALA A 38 -5.63 -13.79 5.85
CA ALA A 38 -4.82 -13.15 6.89
C ALA A 38 -5.64 -12.26 7.84
N GLY A 39 -6.92 -12.04 7.56
CA GLY A 39 -7.75 -11.05 8.23
C GLY A 39 -7.46 -9.62 7.75
N PRO A 40 -8.17 -8.62 8.32
CA PRO A 40 -8.02 -7.23 7.93
C PRO A 40 -6.68 -6.66 8.42
N ILE A 41 -5.85 -6.22 7.46
CA ILE A 41 -4.54 -5.58 7.74
C ILE A 41 -4.58 -4.14 7.23
N GLY A 42 -4.38 -3.18 8.14
CA GLY A 42 -4.35 -1.76 7.84
C GLY A 42 -2.95 -1.22 7.51
N PHE A 43 -2.92 0.01 7.00
CA PHE A 43 -1.73 0.86 6.78
C PHE A 43 -0.71 0.40 5.74
N VAL A 44 -0.49 -0.90 5.53
CA VAL A 44 0.51 -1.41 4.58
C VAL A 44 0.28 -0.83 3.18
N GLY A 45 -0.94 -0.94 2.65
CA GLY A 45 -1.30 -0.42 1.32
C GLY A 45 -1.26 1.11 1.19
N LEU A 46 -1.17 1.84 2.30
CA LEU A 46 -1.11 3.30 2.30
C LEU A 46 0.33 3.81 2.47
N VAL A 47 1.10 3.21 3.38
CA VAL A 47 2.47 3.59 3.71
C VAL A 47 3.45 3.15 2.63
N VAL A 48 3.37 1.87 2.24
CA VAL A 48 4.36 1.23 1.37
C VAL A 48 4.49 1.89 0.00
N PRO A 49 3.41 2.18 -0.76
CA PRO A 49 3.58 2.83 -2.06
C PRO A 49 4.10 4.27 -1.94
N HIS A 50 3.86 4.94 -0.80
CA HIS A 50 4.42 6.26 -0.54
C HIS A 50 5.93 6.20 -0.31
N VAL A 51 6.38 5.20 0.44
CA VAL A 51 7.81 4.92 0.66
C VAL A 51 8.47 4.46 -0.64
N ALA A 52 7.84 3.57 -1.41
CA ALA A 52 8.36 3.10 -2.70
C ALA A 52 8.60 4.27 -3.66
N ARG A 53 7.66 5.24 -3.73
CA ARG A 53 7.82 6.45 -4.56
C ARG A 53 9.03 7.29 -4.18
N PHE A 54 9.43 7.30 -2.91
CA PHE A 54 10.65 7.99 -2.48
C PHE A 54 11.91 7.31 -3.04
N PHE A 55 11.91 5.97 -3.17
CA PHE A 55 13.05 5.21 -3.69
C PHE A 55 13.15 5.18 -5.21
N VAL A 56 12.03 4.98 -5.91
CA VAL A 56 12.03 4.73 -7.37
C VAL A 56 11.36 5.82 -8.20
N GLY A 57 10.89 6.90 -7.55
CA GLY A 57 10.21 8.00 -8.22
C GLY A 57 8.74 7.70 -8.55
N VAL A 58 8.25 8.27 -9.67
CA VAL A 58 6.82 8.26 -10.05
C VAL A 58 6.46 7.21 -11.11
N ASP A 59 7.42 6.41 -11.56
CA ASP A 59 7.16 5.38 -12.59
C ASP A 59 6.50 4.14 -11.97
N TYR A 60 5.25 3.88 -12.34
CA TYR A 60 4.46 2.74 -11.85
C TYR A 60 5.06 1.37 -12.21
N ARG A 61 5.88 1.29 -13.26
CA ARG A 61 6.58 0.05 -13.62
C ARG A 61 7.54 -0.39 -12.52
N TRP A 62 8.09 0.55 -11.77
CA TRP A 62 8.98 0.31 -10.63
C TRP A 62 8.25 0.41 -9.29
N ILE A 63 7.27 1.31 -9.15
CA ILE A 63 6.52 1.43 -7.89
C ILE A 63 5.82 0.11 -7.55
N LEU A 64 5.22 -0.59 -8.51
CA LEU A 64 4.51 -1.85 -8.25
C LEU A 64 5.40 -2.95 -7.66
N PRO A 65 6.51 -3.37 -8.30
CA PRO A 65 7.37 -4.41 -7.74
C PRO A 65 8.04 -3.99 -6.44
N TYR A 66 8.47 -2.73 -6.31
CA TYR A 66 9.05 -2.24 -5.06
C TYR A 66 8.02 -2.18 -3.93
N SER A 67 6.76 -1.82 -4.22
CA SER A 67 5.70 -1.84 -3.22
C SER A 67 5.36 -3.26 -2.79
N ALA A 68 5.37 -4.23 -3.70
CA ALA A 68 5.17 -5.63 -3.34
C ALA A 68 6.29 -6.12 -2.40
N LEU A 69 7.55 -5.85 -2.73
CA LEU A 69 8.70 -6.26 -1.93
C LEU A 69 8.73 -5.57 -0.56
N LEU A 70 8.64 -4.23 -0.53
CA LEU A 70 8.66 -3.46 0.72
C LEU A 70 7.46 -3.79 1.61
N GLY A 71 6.29 -4.05 1.01
CA GLY A 71 5.10 -4.48 1.74
C GLY A 71 5.28 -5.84 2.39
N ALA A 72 5.87 -6.80 1.67
CA ALA A 72 6.19 -8.12 2.24
C ALA A 72 7.18 -8.00 3.41
N VAL A 73 8.25 -7.21 3.25
CA VAL A 73 9.25 -6.99 4.30
C VAL A 73 8.63 -6.31 5.53
N LEU A 74 7.82 -5.26 5.33
CA LEU A 74 7.12 -4.58 6.42
C LEU A 74 6.17 -5.53 7.16
N LEU A 75 5.39 -6.33 6.43
CA LEU A 75 4.40 -7.21 7.04
C LEU A 75 5.06 -8.35 7.83
N VAL A 76 6.09 -8.98 7.27
CA VAL A 76 6.83 -10.06 7.95
C VAL A 76 7.54 -9.54 9.19
N SER A 77 8.17 -8.36 9.12
CA SER A 77 8.80 -7.75 10.30
C SER A 77 7.78 -7.38 11.37
N ALA A 78 6.59 -6.90 10.98
CA ALA A 78 5.50 -6.64 11.92
C ALA A 78 4.95 -7.92 12.57
N ASP A 79 4.82 -9.03 11.82
CA ASP A 79 4.39 -10.33 12.35
C ASP A 79 5.40 -10.88 13.36
N ILE A 80 6.69 -10.84 13.03
CA ILE A 80 7.76 -11.26 13.95
C ILE A 80 7.72 -10.41 15.22
N ALA A 81 7.59 -9.10 15.11
CA ALA A 81 7.51 -8.22 16.26
C ALA A 81 6.26 -8.51 17.12
N ALA A 82 5.10 -8.77 16.49
CA ALA A 82 3.86 -9.12 17.20
C ALA A 82 4.05 -10.35 18.10
N ARG A 83 4.75 -11.38 17.60
CA ARG A 83 5.01 -12.65 18.31
C ARG A 83 6.05 -12.54 19.42
N VAL A 84 6.91 -11.52 19.39
CA VAL A 84 7.98 -11.31 20.37
C VAL A 84 7.52 -10.43 21.53
N VAL A 85 6.72 -9.40 21.27
CA VAL A 85 6.36 -8.37 22.26
C VAL A 85 5.41 -8.89 23.34
N LEU A 86 4.39 -9.67 22.97
CA LEU A 86 3.52 -10.36 23.93
C LEU A 86 3.71 -11.86 23.75
N ARG A 87 4.35 -12.51 24.73
CA ARG A 87 4.18 -13.95 24.97
C ARG A 87 3.46 -14.12 26.31
N PRO A 88 2.47 -15.02 26.44
CA PRO A 88 2.02 -16.05 25.49
C PRO A 88 0.85 -15.64 24.57
N GLN A 89 0.36 -14.40 24.64
CA GLN A 89 -0.79 -13.94 23.85
C GLN A 89 -0.37 -13.44 22.46
N GLU A 90 -1.04 -13.90 21.40
CA GLU A 90 -0.76 -13.42 20.05
C GLU A 90 -1.46 -12.09 19.76
N LEU A 91 -0.67 -11.06 19.39
CA LEU A 91 -1.20 -9.79 18.91
C LEU A 91 -1.53 -9.89 17.42
N PRO A 92 -2.73 -9.44 16.99
CA PRO A 92 -3.03 -9.31 15.57
C PRO A 92 -2.01 -8.42 14.87
N VAL A 93 -1.42 -8.91 13.77
CA VAL A 93 -0.42 -8.16 13.00
C VAL A 93 -0.93 -6.80 12.52
N GLY A 94 -2.24 -6.67 12.27
CA GLY A 94 -2.87 -5.41 11.90
C GLY A 94 -2.74 -4.29 12.95
N ILE A 95 -2.64 -4.64 14.24
CA ILE A 95 -2.37 -3.68 15.31
C ILE A 95 -0.91 -3.23 15.23
N MET A 96 0.02 -4.17 15.05
CA MET A 96 1.45 -3.85 14.91
C MET A 96 1.73 -2.98 13.68
N THR A 97 1.09 -3.25 12.54
CA THR A 97 1.24 -2.40 11.36
C THR A 97 0.62 -1.01 11.56
N ALA A 98 -0.45 -0.89 12.35
CA ALA A 98 -1.04 0.40 12.71
C ALA A 98 -0.12 1.24 13.60
N LEU A 99 0.60 0.63 14.53
CA LEU A 99 1.60 1.30 15.37
C LEU A 99 2.74 1.90 14.54
N VAL A 100 3.07 1.30 13.39
CA VAL A 100 4.07 1.85 12.46
C VAL A 100 3.45 2.89 11.52
N GLY A 101 2.27 2.60 10.99
CA GLY A 101 1.62 3.43 9.98
C GLY A 101 1.07 4.75 10.52
N ALA A 102 0.53 4.78 11.74
CA ALA A 102 -0.02 6.00 12.33
C ALA A 102 1.06 7.08 12.55
N PRO A 103 2.22 6.80 13.18
CA PRO A 103 3.32 7.77 13.27
C PRO A 103 3.81 8.25 11.91
N PHE A 104 3.90 7.36 10.92
CA PHE A 104 4.29 7.74 9.55
C PHE A 104 3.33 8.77 8.94
N PHE A 105 2.02 8.52 9.07
CA PHE A 105 1.00 9.44 8.59
C PHE A 105 1.00 10.78 9.33
N ILE A 106 1.16 10.76 10.66
CA ILE A 106 1.26 11.98 11.47
C ILE A 106 2.48 12.81 11.03
N TYR A 107 3.63 12.15 10.82
CA TYR A 107 4.84 12.80 10.33
C TYR A 107 4.61 13.46 8.96
N LEU A 108 4.00 12.73 8.02
CA LEU A 108 3.71 13.24 6.68
C LEU A 108 2.75 14.43 6.70
N ALA A 109 1.68 14.34 7.49
CA ALA A 109 0.71 15.43 7.66
C ALA A 109 1.38 16.69 8.24
N ARG A 110 2.22 16.54 9.27
CA ARG A 110 2.98 17.66 9.86
C ARG A 110 3.95 18.30 8.88
N LYS A 111 4.62 17.51 8.04
CA LYS A 111 5.54 18.03 7.02
C LYS A 111 4.81 18.86 5.96
N ARG A 112 3.60 18.45 5.57
CA ARG A 112 2.80 19.14 4.55
C ARG A 112 2.12 20.41 5.05
N ILE A 113 1.83 20.53 6.35
CA ILE A 113 1.27 21.75 6.94
C ILE A 113 2.33 22.86 7.08
N LYS A 114 3.63 22.51 7.08
CA LYS A 114 4.74 23.46 7.21
C LYS A 114 5.28 24.00 5.87
N GLY A 115 4.76 23.56 4.72
CA GLY A 115 5.16 24.02 3.39
C GLY A 115 3.97 24.60 2.64
#